data_AF-A0A525IL56-F1
#
_entry.id   AF-A0A525IL56-F1
#
_cell.length_a   1.000
_cell.length_b   1.000
_cell.length_c   1.000
_cell.angle_alpha   90.00
_cell.angle_beta   90.00
_cell.angle_gamma   90.00
#
_symmetry.space_group_name_H-M   'P 1'
#
loop_
_entity.id
_entity.type
_entity.pdbx_description
1 polymer ?
#
loop_
_entity_poly.entity_id
_entity_poly.type
_entity_poly.pdbx_seq_one_letter_code
_entity_poly.pdbx_strand_id
1 'polypeptide(L)'
;MTAYKTIGFVGLGVMGEPICRNLVRKSGARVIAFDLAREPLARLKAEGAGVAASVADLIGESEILFLCLPSAAHVRAVFEGDGILKNIRNGQIVVDLGTSSVSQTRDFARQLQAKGASWADAPIARTRQAAQDGTLSVMVGATGELFAAIEPLIRCFATDVTNCGGTGAGQVTKILNNMVLFQTVNALSEAVAVAKRNDVDPALLLATLSKGSADSFALRNHGLKAIVPGNFPERAFSTEYALKDMSYALELAADAGIKIRGAELTAGILQEAIDAGSGGAYFPVIARHLDGGEPAMIKRFPGLTPTRSRAVVHDDLVFTVAVAPDPVTSSMYEQSAKALARIDESLALCGADKSRILSAIVYITDITRKAEMNRAWDEWVDAANPPMRACIGVDLEPPHIVEIVVTAAK
;
A
#
# COMPACT_ATOMS: atom_id res chain seq x y z
N MET A 1 10.75 13.56 -39.66
CA MET A 1 9.56 14.40 -39.53
C MET A 1 8.36 13.47 -39.44
N THR A 2 7.46 13.69 -38.48
CA THR A 2 6.25 12.86 -38.29
C THR A 2 5.25 13.05 -39.44
N ALA A 3 4.46 12.02 -39.74
CA ALA A 3 3.36 12.09 -40.69
C ALA A 3 2.15 12.90 -40.14
N TYR A 4 2.04 13.01 -38.81
CA TYR A 4 0.98 13.74 -38.13
C TYR A 4 1.39 15.20 -37.87
N LYS A 5 0.61 16.15 -38.37
CA LYS A 5 0.81 17.59 -38.19
C LYS A 5 0.33 18.08 -36.83
N THR A 6 -0.71 17.45 -36.24
CA THR A 6 -1.24 17.85 -34.93
C THR A 6 -1.45 16.67 -33.99
N ILE A 7 -0.85 16.76 -32.80
CA ILE A 7 -0.90 15.77 -31.73
C ILE A 7 -1.74 16.34 -30.58
N GLY A 8 -2.74 15.59 -30.13
CA GLY A 8 -3.47 15.85 -28.90
C GLY A 8 -2.85 15.08 -27.72
N PHE A 9 -2.83 15.69 -26.54
CA PHE A 9 -2.36 15.05 -25.32
C PHE A 9 -3.31 15.30 -24.16
N VAL A 10 -3.79 14.24 -23.51
CA VAL A 10 -4.70 14.31 -22.35
C VAL A 10 -4.03 13.75 -21.11
N GLY A 11 -4.01 14.54 -20.04
CA GLY A 11 -3.46 14.13 -18.74
C GLY A 11 -2.01 14.56 -18.55
N LEU A 12 -1.78 15.58 -17.74
CA LEU A 12 -0.51 16.26 -17.49
C LEU A 12 -0.04 16.06 -16.05
N GLY A 13 -0.29 14.87 -15.51
CA GLY A 13 0.21 14.47 -14.20
C GLY A 13 1.72 14.23 -14.19
N VAL A 14 2.19 13.52 -13.16
CA VAL A 14 3.61 13.25 -12.89
C VAL A 14 4.37 12.69 -14.11
N MET A 15 3.73 11.78 -14.86
CA MET A 15 4.29 11.18 -16.08
C MET A 15 3.89 11.94 -17.35
N GLY A 16 2.64 12.40 -17.45
CA GLY A 16 2.10 12.99 -18.67
C GLY A 16 2.76 14.32 -19.05
N GLU A 17 3.02 15.22 -18.10
CA GLU A 17 3.63 16.52 -18.39
C GLU A 17 5.02 16.40 -19.06
N PRO A 18 6.00 15.64 -18.52
CA PRO A 18 7.30 15.50 -19.19
C PRO A 18 7.22 14.73 -20.53
N ILE A 19 6.29 13.80 -20.70
CA ILE A 19 6.06 13.11 -21.98
C ILE A 19 5.55 14.11 -23.03
N CYS A 20 4.52 14.89 -22.69
CA CYS A 20 3.97 15.92 -23.58
C CYS A 20 5.04 16.95 -23.97
N ARG A 21 5.87 17.37 -23.01
CA ARG A 21 7.02 18.27 -23.24
C ARG A 21 8.02 17.69 -24.26
N ASN A 22 8.32 16.41 -24.16
CA ASN A 22 9.19 15.73 -25.12
C ASN A 22 8.57 15.69 -26.52
N LEU A 23 7.26 15.46 -26.64
CA LEU A 23 6.55 15.56 -27.92
C LEU A 23 6.62 16.99 -28.49
N VAL A 24 6.38 18.02 -27.67
CA VAL A 24 6.48 19.44 -28.10
C VAL A 24 7.86 19.74 -28.69
N ARG A 25 8.92 19.29 -28.02
CA ARG A 25 10.31 19.63 -28.39
C ARG A 25 10.83 18.81 -29.57
N LYS A 26 10.42 17.55 -29.71
CA LYS A 26 11.10 16.58 -30.59
C LYS A 26 10.26 16.08 -31.76
N SER A 27 8.93 16.16 -31.69
CA SER A 27 8.07 15.60 -32.76
C SER A 27 8.15 16.39 -34.07
N GLY A 28 8.30 17.73 -33.97
CA GLY A 28 8.15 18.64 -35.11
C GLY A 28 6.69 18.88 -35.52
N ALA A 29 5.71 18.41 -34.73
CA ALA A 29 4.28 18.65 -34.92
C ALA A 29 3.75 19.72 -33.95
N ARG A 30 2.58 20.28 -34.26
CA ARG A 30 1.82 21.08 -33.30
C ARG A 30 1.29 20.14 -32.21
N VAL A 31 1.61 20.41 -30.94
CA VAL A 31 1.06 19.65 -29.81
C VAL A 31 0.03 20.51 -29.10
N ILE A 32 -1.16 19.96 -28.84
CA ILE A 32 -2.23 20.59 -28.08
C ILE A 32 -2.49 19.72 -26.85
N ALA A 33 -2.56 20.32 -25.68
CA ALA A 33 -2.74 19.61 -24.42
C ALA A 33 -4.06 19.95 -23.75
N PHE A 34 -4.59 18.99 -22.99
CA PHE A 34 -5.73 19.16 -22.11
C PHE A 34 -5.48 18.46 -20.76
N ASP A 35 -5.85 19.14 -19.68
CA ASP A 35 -5.89 18.62 -18.32
C ASP A 35 -6.94 19.40 -17.51
N LEU A 36 -7.44 18.82 -16.42
CA LEU A 36 -8.32 19.52 -15.49
C LEU A 36 -7.55 20.55 -14.64
N ALA A 37 -6.28 20.26 -14.34
CA ALA A 37 -5.38 21.15 -13.62
C ALA A 37 -4.82 22.24 -14.54
N ARG A 38 -4.91 23.50 -14.07
CA ARG A 38 -4.49 24.67 -14.85
C ARG A 38 -2.98 24.90 -14.82
N GLU A 39 -2.29 24.57 -13.73
CA GLU A 39 -0.85 24.88 -13.65
C GLU A 39 0.02 24.12 -14.65
N PRO A 40 -0.16 22.79 -14.89
CA PRO A 40 0.60 22.07 -15.92
C PRO A 40 0.37 22.61 -17.33
N LEU A 41 -0.87 23.00 -17.65
CA LEU A 41 -1.21 23.61 -18.94
C LEU A 41 -0.47 24.93 -19.16
N ALA A 42 -0.42 25.79 -18.14
CA ALA A 42 0.31 27.06 -18.23
C ALA A 42 1.81 26.85 -18.48
N ARG A 43 2.44 25.86 -17.80
CA ARG A 43 3.86 25.52 -18.02
C ARG A 43 4.12 25.01 -19.43
N LEU A 44 3.31 24.08 -19.93
CA LEU A 44 3.48 23.55 -21.29
C LEU A 44 3.18 24.58 -22.37
N LYS A 45 2.21 25.48 -22.15
CA LYS A 45 1.94 26.61 -23.06
C LYS A 45 3.15 27.52 -23.22
N ALA A 46 3.85 27.82 -22.12
CA ALA A 46 5.09 28.59 -22.16
C ALA A 46 6.21 27.89 -22.96
N GLU A 47 6.10 26.58 -23.17
CA GLU A 47 7.05 25.77 -23.94
C GLU A 47 6.60 25.47 -25.37
N GLY A 48 5.49 26.07 -25.82
CA GLY A 48 5.02 25.99 -27.20
C GLY A 48 3.86 25.03 -27.43
N ALA A 49 3.27 24.42 -26.39
CA ALA A 49 2.04 23.65 -26.53
C ALA A 49 0.82 24.57 -26.73
N GLY A 50 -0.12 24.15 -27.58
CA GLY A 50 -1.49 24.65 -27.54
C GLY A 50 -2.25 24.12 -26.32
N VAL A 51 -3.33 24.78 -25.94
CA VAL A 51 -4.22 24.34 -24.86
C VAL A 51 -5.64 24.26 -25.41
N ALA A 52 -6.26 23.08 -25.31
CA ALA A 52 -7.66 22.90 -25.67
C ALA A 52 -8.59 23.31 -24.51
N ALA A 53 -9.80 23.78 -24.82
CA ALA A 53 -10.79 24.12 -23.81
C ALA A 53 -11.57 22.89 -23.30
N SER A 54 -11.64 21.83 -24.11
CA SER A 54 -12.27 20.56 -23.76
C SER A 54 -11.62 19.38 -24.50
N VAL A 55 -11.94 18.15 -24.09
CA VAL A 55 -11.56 16.92 -24.81
C VAL A 55 -12.14 16.91 -26.23
N ALA A 56 -13.38 17.38 -26.41
CA ALA A 56 -14.02 17.46 -27.72
C ALA A 56 -13.26 18.41 -28.67
N ASP A 57 -12.85 19.58 -28.19
CA ASP A 57 -12.05 20.53 -28.98
C ASP A 57 -10.68 19.93 -29.36
N LEU A 58 -10.05 19.23 -28.40
CA LEU A 58 -8.78 18.56 -28.63
C LEU A 58 -8.87 17.51 -29.73
N ILE A 59 -9.91 16.66 -29.69
CA ILE A 59 -10.19 15.67 -30.74
C ILE A 59 -10.48 16.39 -32.06
N GLY A 60 -11.23 17.50 -32.00
CA GLY A 60 -11.51 18.45 -33.06
C GLY A 60 -10.27 18.85 -33.87
N GLU A 61 -9.15 19.14 -33.20
CA GLU A 61 -7.96 19.70 -33.84
C GLU A 61 -6.83 18.69 -34.13
N SER A 62 -6.84 17.52 -33.49
CA SER A 62 -5.73 16.56 -33.56
C SER A 62 -5.94 15.42 -34.57
N GLU A 63 -4.86 14.82 -35.04
CA GLU A 63 -4.90 13.61 -35.90
C GLU A 63 -4.63 12.34 -35.08
N ILE A 64 -3.87 12.49 -33.99
CA ILE A 64 -3.53 11.44 -33.03
C ILE A 64 -3.65 11.99 -31.61
N LEU A 65 -4.19 11.20 -30.69
CA LEU A 65 -4.32 11.54 -29.28
C LEU A 65 -3.50 10.59 -28.41
N PHE A 66 -2.72 11.15 -27.50
CA PHE A 66 -2.09 10.41 -26.41
C PHE A 66 -2.86 10.62 -25.11
N LEU A 67 -3.07 9.55 -24.35
CA LEU A 67 -3.68 9.58 -23.02
C LEU A 67 -2.66 9.18 -21.97
N CYS A 68 -2.53 9.93 -20.89
CA CYS A 68 -1.70 9.57 -19.74
C CYS A 68 -2.49 9.84 -18.44
N LEU A 69 -3.35 8.89 -18.08
CA LEU A 69 -4.34 9.07 -17.02
C LEU A 69 -4.10 8.11 -15.83
N PRO A 70 -4.54 8.46 -14.61
CA PRO A 70 -4.16 7.72 -13.39
C PRO A 70 -4.79 6.34 -13.25
N SER A 71 -6.00 6.15 -13.79
CA SER A 71 -6.76 4.90 -13.62
C SER A 71 -7.74 4.66 -14.76
N ALA A 72 -8.22 3.41 -14.85
CA ALA A 72 -9.24 2.99 -15.82
C ALA A 72 -10.54 3.82 -15.73
N ALA A 73 -10.90 4.31 -14.54
CA ALA A 73 -12.07 5.20 -14.38
C ALA A 73 -11.88 6.53 -15.11
N HIS A 74 -10.68 7.11 -15.05
CA HIS A 74 -10.36 8.35 -15.77
C HIS A 74 -10.30 8.13 -17.27
N VAL A 75 -9.71 7.00 -17.72
CA VAL A 75 -9.69 6.65 -19.15
C VAL A 75 -11.12 6.48 -19.66
N ARG A 76 -11.99 5.78 -18.91
CA ARG A 76 -13.41 5.64 -19.25
C ARG A 76 -14.13 6.98 -19.31
N ALA A 77 -13.91 7.88 -18.35
CA ALA A 77 -14.52 9.21 -18.34
C ALA A 77 -14.12 10.07 -19.55
N VAL A 78 -12.87 9.93 -20.03
CA VAL A 78 -12.41 10.60 -21.26
C VAL A 78 -12.91 9.87 -22.52
N PHE A 79 -13.16 8.57 -22.44
CA PHE A 79 -13.65 7.77 -23.56
C PHE A 79 -15.15 7.98 -23.83
N GLU A 80 -15.97 7.97 -22.79
CA GLU A 80 -17.44 7.98 -22.86
C GLU A 80 -18.02 9.41 -22.84
N GLY A 81 -19.36 9.52 -22.83
CA GLY A 81 -20.07 10.80 -22.74
C GLY A 81 -19.77 11.72 -23.93
N ASP A 82 -19.37 12.97 -23.63
CA ASP A 82 -18.89 13.95 -24.62
C ASP A 82 -17.38 13.79 -24.95
N GLY A 83 -16.82 12.61 -24.69
CA GLY A 83 -15.41 12.27 -24.88
C GLY A 83 -15.06 11.67 -26.24
N ILE A 84 -14.08 10.77 -26.24
CA ILE A 84 -13.47 10.17 -27.45
C ILE A 84 -14.53 9.49 -28.32
N LEU A 85 -15.33 8.57 -27.77
CA LEU A 85 -16.24 7.74 -28.56
C LEU A 85 -17.24 8.58 -29.38
N LYS A 86 -17.71 9.70 -28.82
CA LYS A 86 -18.66 10.59 -29.49
C LYS A 86 -18.00 11.42 -30.59
N ASN A 87 -16.79 11.93 -30.34
CA ASN A 87 -16.15 12.96 -31.17
C ASN A 87 -15.06 12.44 -32.12
N ILE A 88 -14.61 11.18 -31.97
CA ILE A 88 -13.58 10.59 -32.81
C ILE A 88 -14.00 10.55 -34.28
N ARG A 89 -13.05 10.86 -35.17
CA ARG A 89 -13.21 10.87 -36.62
C ARG A 89 -12.52 9.66 -37.26
N ASN A 90 -12.99 9.32 -38.45
CA ASN A 90 -12.35 8.32 -39.30
C ASN A 90 -10.86 8.66 -39.50
N GLY A 91 -10.00 7.66 -39.34
CA GLY A 91 -8.55 7.76 -39.49
C GLY A 91 -7.80 8.26 -38.26
N GLN A 92 -8.49 8.74 -37.20
CA GLN A 92 -7.81 9.16 -35.97
C GLN A 92 -7.30 7.96 -35.16
N ILE A 93 -6.25 8.21 -34.40
CA ILE A 93 -5.59 7.21 -33.54
C ILE A 93 -5.61 7.70 -32.09
N VAL A 94 -5.92 6.79 -31.18
CA VAL A 94 -5.75 6.97 -29.73
C VAL A 94 -4.64 6.06 -29.23
N VAL A 95 -3.69 6.61 -28.48
CA VAL A 95 -2.57 5.91 -27.86
C VAL A 95 -2.68 6.07 -26.34
N ASP A 96 -3.06 4.99 -25.64
CA ASP A 96 -3.15 5.00 -24.17
C ASP A 96 -1.81 4.60 -23.54
N LEU A 97 -1.18 5.53 -22.83
CA LEU A 97 0.09 5.34 -22.13
C LEU A 97 -0.10 4.80 -20.72
N GLY A 98 -1.34 4.73 -20.24
CA GLY A 98 -1.70 4.23 -18.92
C GLY A 98 -1.63 2.71 -18.80
N THR A 99 -1.76 2.23 -17.56
CA THR A 99 -1.94 0.81 -17.27
C THR A 99 -3.40 0.56 -16.92
N SER A 100 -4.06 -0.26 -17.75
CA SER A 100 -5.52 -0.47 -17.78
C SER A 100 -5.83 -1.95 -17.98
N SER A 101 -7.07 -2.38 -17.73
CA SER A 101 -7.45 -3.78 -17.97
C SER A 101 -7.44 -4.11 -19.47
N VAL A 102 -7.01 -5.33 -19.80
CA VAL A 102 -6.92 -5.81 -21.19
C VAL A 102 -8.30 -5.90 -21.83
N SER A 103 -9.31 -6.29 -21.04
CA SER A 103 -10.72 -6.37 -21.42
C SER A 103 -11.25 -5.00 -21.89
N GLN A 104 -11.02 -3.95 -21.09
CA GLN A 104 -11.41 -2.58 -21.42
C GLN A 104 -10.66 -2.06 -22.66
N THR A 105 -9.34 -2.24 -22.74
CA THR A 105 -8.55 -1.83 -23.89
C THR A 105 -9.08 -2.42 -25.20
N ARG A 106 -9.36 -3.73 -25.22
CA ARG A 106 -9.89 -4.39 -26.42
C ARG A 106 -11.31 -3.92 -26.75
N ASP A 107 -12.13 -3.64 -25.74
CA ASP A 107 -13.47 -3.12 -25.95
C ASP A 107 -13.46 -1.72 -26.58
N PHE A 108 -12.68 -0.79 -26.02
CA PHE A 108 -12.51 0.54 -26.58
C PHE A 108 -11.97 0.50 -28.01
N ALA A 109 -11.00 -0.37 -28.27
CA ALA A 109 -10.47 -0.59 -29.62
C ALA A 109 -11.55 -1.02 -30.62
N ARG A 110 -12.43 -1.97 -30.25
CA ARG A 110 -13.55 -2.40 -31.12
C ARG A 110 -14.51 -1.25 -31.40
N GLN A 111 -14.85 -0.47 -30.37
CA GLN A 111 -15.78 0.66 -30.52
C GLN A 111 -15.20 1.76 -31.42
N LEU A 112 -13.89 2.04 -31.32
CA LEU A 112 -13.22 2.99 -32.23
C LEU A 112 -13.13 2.44 -33.66
N GLN A 113 -12.84 1.15 -33.81
CA GLN A 113 -12.78 0.51 -35.13
C GLN A 113 -14.11 0.62 -35.88
N ALA A 114 -15.24 0.49 -35.18
CA ALA A 114 -16.58 0.69 -35.76
C ALA A 114 -16.81 2.11 -36.32
N LYS A 115 -16.00 3.10 -35.90
CA LYS A 115 -16.01 4.48 -36.39
C LYS A 115 -14.87 4.78 -37.38
N GLY A 116 -14.11 3.77 -37.78
CA GLY A 116 -12.94 3.92 -38.65
C GLY A 116 -11.72 4.54 -37.96
N ALA A 117 -11.68 4.54 -36.63
CA ALA A 117 -10.55 5.00 -35.84
C ALA A 117 -9.79 3.82 -35.20
N SER A 118 -8.59 4.07 -34.68
CA SER A 118 -7.73 3.03 -34.10
C SER A 118 -7.37 3.31 -32.64
N TRP A 119 -7.14 2.24 -31.89
CA TRP A 119 -6.64 2.27 -30.51
C TRP A 119 -5.35 1.46 -30.41
N ALA A 120 -4.32 2.06 -29.84
CA ALA A 120 -3.10 1.38 -29.41
C ALA A 120 -2.94 1.53 -27.89
N ASP A 121 -2.73 0.43 -27.19
CA ASP A 121 -2.21 0.46 -25.82
C ASP A 121 -0.69 0.51 -25.86
N ALA A 122 -0.11 1.46 -25.15
CA ALA A 122 1.32 1.69 -25.07
C ALA A 122 1.75 1.99 -23.62
N PRO A 123 1.43 1.11 -22.65
CA PRO A 123 1.80 1.31 -21.25
C PRO A 123 3.30 1.55 -21.09
N ILE A 124 3.61 2.52 -20.24
CA ILE A 124 4.98 2.96 -19.99
C ILE A 124 5.60 2.28 -18.76
N ALA A 125 6.92 2.17 -18.78
CA ALA A 125 7.74 1.71 -17.67
C ALA A 125 8.92 2.66 -17.43
N ARG A 126 9.62 2.46 -16.30
CA ARG A 126 10.66 3.32 -15.72
C ARG A 126 10.10 4.52 -14.94
N THR A 127 10.98 5.44 -14.55
CA THR A 127 10.73 6.49 -13.56
C THR A 127 10.27 7.80 -14.21
N ARG A 128 9.82 8.73 -13.37
CA ARG A 128 9.57 10.13 -13.77
C ARG A 128 10.80 10.78 -14.42
N GLN A 129 12.00 10.49 -13.90
CA GLN A 129 13.24 11.01 -14.49
C GLN A 129 13.41 10.50 -15.93
N ALA A 130 13.16 9.21 -16.18
CA ALA A 130 13.19 8.66 -17.53
C ALA A 130 12.15 9.34 -18.45
N ALA A 131 10.97 9.72 -17.93
CA ALA A 131 9.98 10.48 -18.69
C ALA A 131 10.48 11.89 -19.07
N GLN A 132 11.23 12.55 -18.18
CA GLN A 132 11.85 13.85 -18.44
C GLN A 132 12.96 13.73 -19.49
N ASP A 133 13.83 12.74 -19.33
CA ASP A 133 14.98 12.51 -20.21
C ASP A 133 14.56 11.97 -21.60
N GLY A 134 13.33 11.47 -21.72
CA GLY A 134 12.83 10.83 -22.93
C GLY A 134 13.41 9.43 -23.14
N THR A 135 13.66 8.72 -22.04
CA THR A 135 14.28 7.39 -21.99
C THR A 135 13.35 6.35 -21.38
N LEU A 136 12.03 6.52 -21.55
CA LEU A 136 11.06 5.51 -21.13
C LEU A 136 11.23 4.20 -21.91
N SER A 137 10.67 3.14 -21.33
CA SER A 137 10.40 1.89 -22.03
C SER A 137 8.89 1.77 -22.24
N VAL A 138 8.48 1.45 -23.47
CA VAL A 138 7.08 1.44 -23.90
C VAL A 138 6.76 0.11 -24.57
N MET A 139 5.73 -0.56 -24.07
CA MET A 139 5.24 -1.85 -24.55
C MET A 139 3.99 -1.61 -25.37
N VAL A 140 4.04 -1.79 -26.69
CA VAL A 140 2.97 -1.35 -27.60
C VAL A 140 2.17 -2.54 -28.12
N GLY A 141 0.87 -2.55 -27.83
CA GLY A 141 -0.14 -3.41 -28.46
C GLY A 141 -0.83 -2.67 -29.61
N ALA A 142 -0.53 -3.06 -30.85
CA ALA A 142 -1.08 -2.47 -32.06
C ALA A 142 -0.92 -3.43 -33.26
N THR A 143 -1.64 -3.18 -34.37
CA THR A 143 -1.28 -3.86 -35.63
C THR A 143 0.11 -3.43 -36.09
N GLY A 144 0.74 -4.19 -36.98
CA GLY A 144 2.09 -3.85 -37.50
C GLY A 144 2.12 -2.47 -38.17
N GLU A 145 1.08 -2.14 -38.93
CA GLU A 145 0.93 -0.86 -39.61
C GLU A 145 0.73 0.29 -38.62
N LEU A 146 -0.13 0.10 -37.62
CA LEU A 146 -0.39 1.11 -36.60
C LEU A 146 0.85 1.34 -35.73
N PHE A 147 1.57 0.28 -35.36
CA PHE A 147 2.85 0.38 -34.65
C PHE A 147 3.85 1.21 -35.43
N ALA A 148 4.06 0.89 -36.71
CA ALA A 148 5.00 1.63 -37.57
C ALA A 148 4.63 3.12 -37.70
N ALA A 149 3.34 3.44 -37.68
CA ALA A 149 2.86 4.81 -37.73
C ALA A 149 3.11 5.61 -36.44
N ILE A 150 2.94 4.99 -35.26
CA ILE A 150 3.05 5.70 -33.97
C ILE A 150 4.45 5.63 -33.35
N GLU A 151 5.28 4.65 -33.71
CA GLU A 151 6.63 4.45 -33.16
C GLU A 151 7.50 5.73 -33.23
N PRO A 152 7.56 6.48 -34.35
CA PRO A 152 8.37 7.70 -34.43
C PRO A 152 7.99 8.76 -33.39
N LEU A 153 6.71 8.84 -33.02
CA LEU A 153 6.23 9.74 -31.99
C LEU A 153 6.57 9.24 -30.60
N ILE A 154 6.41 7.93 -30.35
CA ILE A 154 6.80 7.31 -29.07
C ILE A 154 8.30 7.50 -28.81
N ARG A 155 9.13 7.41 -29.85
CA ARG A 155 10.59 7.65 -29.77
C ARG A 155 10.98 9.08 -29.39
N CYS A 156 10.05 10.03 -29.37
CA CYS A 156 10.32 11.36 -28.81
C CYS A 156 10.53 11.31 -27.29
N PHE A 157 9.91 10.36 -26.59
CA PHE A 157 9.92 10.25 -25.14
C PHE A 157 10.37 8.88 -24.61
N ALA A 158 10.79 7.98 -25.49
CA ALA A 158 11.23 6.63 -25.14
C ALA A 158 12.44 6.19 -25.97
N THR A 159 13.37 5.47 -25.34
CA THR A 159 14.49 4.81 -26.03
C THR A 159 14.14 3.39 -26.43
N ASP A 160 13.34 2.70 -25.61
CA ASP A 160 12.99 1.30 -25.77
C ASP A 160 11.51 1.19 -26.12
N VAL A 161 11.22 0.87 -27.38
CA VAL A 161 9.86 0.73 -27.90
C VAL A 161 9.70 -0.68 -28.44
N THR A 162 8.81 -1.46 -27.83
CA THR A 162 8.62 -2.88 -28.17
C THR A 162 7.26 -3.07 -28.81
N ASN A 163 7.20 -3.69 -29.99
CA ASN A 163 5.95 -4.18 -30.57
C ASN A 163 5.60 -5.51 -29.89
N CYS A 164 4.57 -5.50 -29.05
CA CYS A 164 4.13 -6.66 -28.27
C CYS A 164 3.12 -7.54 -29.03
N GLY A 165 2.70 -7.16 -30.23
CA GLY A 165 1.62 -7.79 -30.99
C GLY A 165 0.37 -6.92 -31.02
N GLY A 166 -0.79 -7.53 -31.32
CA GLY A 166 -2.06 -6.82 -31.51
C GLY A 166 -2.58 -6.08 -30.27
N THR A 167 -3.63 -5.29 -30.45
CA THR A 167 -4.24 -4.48 -29.38
C THR A 167 -4.57 -5.31 -28.12
N GLY A 168 -4.13 -4.79 -26.97
CA GLY A 168 -4.15 -5.41 -25.65
C GLY A 168 -2.84 -6.10 -25.27
N ALA A 169 -1.96 -6.44 -26.22
CA ALA A 169 -0.72 -7.15 -25.93
C ALA A 169 0.32 -6.29 -25.17
N GLY A 170 0.28 -4.97 -25.32
CA GLY A 170 1.08 -4.04 -24.53
C GLY A 170 0.68 -4.08 -23.06
N GLN A 171 -0.63 -3.99 -22.77
CA GLN A 171 -1.17 -4.15 -21.42
C GLN A 171 -0.82 -5.51 -20.82
N VAL A 172 -1.03 -6.62 -21.54
CA VAL A 172 -0.65 -7.97 -21.07
C VAL A 172 0.82 -8.01 -20.67
N THR A 173 1.71 -7.52 -21.54
CA THR A 173 3.16 -7.51 -21.28
C THR A 173 3.50 -6.70 -20.03
N LYS A 174 2.91 -5.51 -19.90
CA LYS A 174 3.12 -4.62 -18.74
C LYS A 174 2.62 -5.24 -17.43
N ILE A 175 1.41 -5.77 -17.44
CA ILE A 175 0.75 -6.36 -16.27
C ILE A 175 1.56 -7.55 -15.77
N LEU A 176 1.97 -8.45 -16.66
CA LEU A 176 2.78 -9.62 -16.28
C LEU A 176 4.18 -9.23 -15.80
N ASN A 177 4.81 -8.20 -16.40
CA ASN A 177 6.07 -7.65 -15.89
C ASN A 177 5.92 -7.16 -14.44
N ASN A 178 4.85 -6.41 -14.16
CA ASN A 178 4.59 -5.90 -12.81
C ASN A 178 4.27 -7.03 -11.82
N MET A 179 3.49 -8.03 -12.22
CA MET A 179 3.23 -9.22 -11.39
C MET A 179 4.53 -9.90 -10.95
N VAL A 180 5.44 -10.18 -11.89
CA VAL A 180 6.75 -10.81 -11.60
C VAL A 180 7.59 -9.91 -10.70
N LEU A 181 7.59 -8.60 -10.95
CA LEU A 181 8.30 -7.61 -10.12
C LEU A 181 7.83 -7.67 -8.67
N PHE A 182 6.52 -7.61 -8.43
CA PHE A 182 5.95 -7.59 -7.08
C PHE A 182 6.21 -8.89 -6.32
N GLN A 183 6.06 -10.04 -6.99
CA GLN A 183 6.41 -11.34 -6.39
C GLN A 183 7.90 -11.44 -6.04
N THR A 184 8.77 -10.91 -6.91
CA THR A 184 10.22 -10.89 -6.64
C THR A 184 10.54 -9.98 -5.46
N VAL A 185 9.90 -8.81 -5.35
CA VAL A 185 10.06 -7.93 -4.20
C VAL A 185 9.59 -8.62 -2.92
N ASN A 186 8.46 -9.33 -2.95
CA ASN A 186 8.01 -10.13 -1.80
C ASN A 186 9.06 -11.17 -1.37
N ALA A 187 9.59 -11.95 -2.32
CA ALA A 187 10.63 -12.95 -2.02
C ALA A 187 11.91 -12.30 -1.44
N LEU A 188 12.31 -11.13 -1.93
CA LEU A 188 13.44 -10.37 -1.39
C LEU A 188 13.16 -9.86 0.02
N SER A 189 11.95 -9.40 0.28
CA SER A 189 11.50 -8.95 1.60
C SER A 189 11.55 -10.09 2.61
N GLU A 190 11.08 -11.29 2.25
CA GLU A 190 11.16 -12.50 3.07
C GLU A 190 12.61 -12.90 3.34
N ALA A 191 13.46 -12.92 2.31
CA ALA A 191 14.88 -13.24 2.46
C ALA A 191 15.60 -12.28 3.42
N VAL A 192 15.30 -10.98 3.33
CA VAL A 192 15.85 -9.96 4.24
C VAL A 192 15.38 -10.18 5.68
N ALA A 193 14.09 -10.46 5.89
CA ALA A 193 13.55 -10.71 7.23
C ALA A 193 14.18 -11.95 7.89
N VAL A 194 14.31 -13.05 7.13
CA VAL A 194 14.98 -14.28 7.61
C VAL A 194 16.45 -14.03 7.91
N ALA A 195 17.16 -13.30 7.05
CA ALA A 195 18.58 -12.98 7.25
C ALA A 195 18.81 -12.18 8.53
N LYS A 196 17.98 -11.16 8.81
CA LYS A 196 18.05 -10.39 10.06
C LYS A 196 17.93 -11.27 11.30
N ARG A 197 17.02 -12.25 11.31
CA ARG A 197 16.83 -13.18 12.43
C ARG A 197 17.95 -14.21 12.59
N ASN A 198 18.85 -14.31 11.61
CA ASN A 198 20.01 -15.19 11.63
C ASN A 198 21.32 -14.39 11.63
N ASP A 199 21.29 -13.14 12.12
CA ASP A 199 22.45 -12.25 12.27
C ASP A 199 23.23 -11.98 10.97
N VAL A 200 22.55 -12.09 9.82
CA VAL A 200 23.11 -11.75 8.50
C VAL A 200 22.68 -10.35 8.12
N ASP A 201 23.67 -9.47 7.85
CA ASP A 201 23.41 -8.12 7.35
C ASP A 201 22.64 -8.14 6.02
N PRO A 202 21.45 -7.51 5.95
CA PRO A 202 20.67 -7.39 4.71
C PRO A 202 21.44 -6.79 3.53
N ALA A 203 22.34 -5.83 3.77
CA ALA A 203 23.11 -5.20 2.71
C ALA A 203 24.10 -6.19 2.10
N LEU A 204 24.85 -6.90 2.97
CA LEU A 204 25.74 -7.99 2.56
C LEU A 204 25.00 -9.11 1.83
N LEU A 205 23.84 -9.54 2.34
CA LEU A 205 22.99 -10.56 1.70
C LEU A 205 22.66 -10.16 0.27
N LEU A 206 21.99 -9.01 0.08
CA LEU A 206 21.51 -8.63 -1.25
C LEU A 206 22.66 -8.32 -2.21
N ALA A 207 23.76 -7.73 -1.74
CA ALA A 207 24.96 -7.52 -2.55
C ALA A 207 25.64 -8.84 -2.98
N THR A 208 25.47 -9.91 -2.20
CA THR A 208 25.96 -11.26 -2.56
C THR A 208 25.02 -11.92 -3.56
N LEU A 209 23.70 -11.87 -3.32
CA LEU A 209 22.69 -12.41 -4.22
C LEU A 209 22.71 -11.75 -5.60
N SER A 210 23.03 -10.46 -5.70
CA SER A 210 23.16 -9.74 -6.99
C SER A 210 24.31 -10.24 -7.87
N LYS A 211 25.19 -11.11 -7.36
CA LYS A 211 26.29 -11.74 -8.11
C LYS A 211 25.96 -13.17 -8.55
N GLY A 212 24.81 -13.71 -8.11
CA GLY A 212 24.39 -15.07 -8.40
C GLY A 212 23.06 -15.13 -9.15
N SER A 213 22.45 -16.32 -9.18
CA SER A 213 21.19 -16.57 -9.91
C SER A 213 19.97 -15.83 -9.38
N ALA A 214 20.07 -15.21 -8.20
CA ALA A 214 19.02 -14.38 -7.61
C ALA A 214 19.08 -12.91 -8.08
N ASP A 215 20.06 -12.54 -8.91
CA ASP A 215 20.17 -11.18 -9.44
C ASP A 215 18.95 -10.79 -10.28
N SER A 216 18.48 -9.57 -10.08
CA SER A 216 17.34 -9.01 -10.80
C SER A 216 17.32 -7.49 -10.70
N PHE A 217 16.56 -6.84 -11.59
CA PHE A 217 16.25 -5.42 -11.44
C PHE A 217 15.59 -5.13 -10.08
N ALA A 218 14.69 -6.01 -9.64
CA ALA A 218 13.98 -5.86 -8.37
C ALA A 218 14.94 -5.82 -7.17
N LEU A 219 15.93 -6.72 -7.15
CA LEU A 219 16.95 -6.76 -6.13
C LEU A 219 17.76 -5.46 -6.10
N ARG A 220 18.31 -5.06 -7.26
CA ARG A 220 19.18 -3.88 -7.34
C ARG A 220 18.46 -2.57 -7.04
N ASN A 221 17.17 -2.48 -7.39
CA ASN A 221 16.44 -1.22 -7.34
C ASN A 221 15.48 -1.11 -6.15
N HIS A 222 14.83 -2.19 -5.72
CA HIS A 222 13.92 -2.19 -4.57
C HIS A 222 14.58 -2.76 -3.34
N GLY A 223 15.29 -3.90 -3.48
CA GLY A 223 16.06 -4.52 -2.41
C GLY A 223 17.10 -3.58 -1.82
N LEU A 224 18.13 -3.24 -2.60
CA LEU A 224 19.27 -2.45 -2.12
C LEU A 224 18.94 -0.99 -1.82
N LYS A 225 18.03 -0.36 -2.58
CA LYS A 225 17.77 1.10 -2.45
C LYS A 225 16.59 1.46 -1.55
N ALA A 226 15.70 0.52 -1.22
CA ALA A 226 14.52 0.80 -0.40
C ALA A 226 14.39 -0.16 0.79
N ILE A 227 14.45 -1.47 0.56
CA ILE A 227 14.27 -2.48 1.63
C ILE A 227 15.41 -2.42 2.64
N VAL A 228 16.66 -2.48 2.18
CA VAL A 228 17.86 -2.41 3.04
C VAL A 228 17.89 -1.14 3.90
N PRO A 229 17.73 0.09 3.35
CA PRO A 229 17.69 1.29 4.17
C PRO A 229 16.37 1.49 4.93
N GLY A 230 15.35 0.66 4.68
CA GLY A 230 14.03 0.80 5.30
C GLY A 230 13.32 2.11 4.96
N ASN A 231 13.57 2.70 3.78
CA ASN A 231 13.03 3.98 3.36
C ASN A 231 11.97 3.82 2.27
N PHE A 232 10.72 4.19 2.58
CA PHE A 232 9.57 4.04 1.69
C PHE A 232 8.82 5.37 1.59
N PRO A 233 9.33 6.32 0.79
CA PRO A 233 8.73 7.65 0.70
C PRO A 233 7.34 7.60 0.06
N GLU A 234 6.45 8.48 0.51
CA GLU A 234 5.20 8.76 -0.19
C GLU A 234 5.45 9.48 -1.53
N ARG A 235 4.44 9.52 -2.39
CA ARG A 235 4.53 10.08 -3.76
C ARG A 235 5.51 9.34 -4.68
N ALA A 236 5.88 8.11 -4.30
CA ALA A 236 6.49 7.11 -5.17
C ALA A 236 5.42 6.15 -5.71
N PHE A 237 5.82 5.03 -6.32
CA PHE A 237 4.88 3.99 -6.77
C PHE A 237 4.26 3.28 -5.55
N SER A 238 3.06 3.69 -5.16
CA SER A 238 2.45 3.34 -3.88
C SER A 238 2.04 1.87 -3.77
N THR A 239 1.83 1.40 -2.55
CA THR A 239 1.28 0.07 -2.27
C THR A 239 -0.10 -0.12 -2.91
N GLU A 240 -0.96 0.91 -2.87
CA GLU A 240 -2.26 0.91 -3.55
C GLU A 240 -2.12 0.75 -5.07
N TYR A 241 -1.13 1.41 -5.69
CA TYR A 241 -0.87 1.24 -7.12
C TYR A 241 -0.31 -0.14 -7.46
N ALA A 242 0.54 -0.70 -6.60
CA ALA A 242 1.01 -2.07 -6.78
C ALA A 242 -0.14 -3.08 -6.68
N LEU A 243 -1.04 -2.93 -5.72
CA LEU A 243 -2.22 -3.79 -5.59
C LEU A 243 -3.17 -3.64 -6.78
N LYS A 244 -3.41 -2.42 -7.25
CA LYS A 244 -4.21 -2.16 -8.46
C LYS A 244 -3.60 -2.84 -9.69
N ASP A 245 -2.29 -2.73 -9.89
CA ASP A 245 -1.65 -3.38 -11.04
C ASP A 245 -1.63 -4.91 -10.90
N MET A 246 -1.53 -5.43 -9.67
CA MET A 246 -1.66 -6.86 -9.39
C MET A 246 -3.08 -7.38 -9.66
N SER A 247 -4.12 -6.59 -9.37
CA SER A 247 -5.51 -7.00 -9.62
C SER A 247 -5.80 -7.19 -11.11
N TYR A 248 -5.14 -6.43 -12.00
CA TYR A 248 -5.24 -6.67 -13.45
C TYR A 248 -4.62 -8.00 -13.87
N ALA A 249 -3.56 -8.47 -13.21
CA ALA A 249 -2.98 -9.78 -13.49
C ALA A 249 -3.93 -10.90 -13.06
N LEU A 250 -4.58 -10.74 -11.90
CA LEU A 250 -5.61 -11.65 -11.39
C LEU A 250 -6.84 -11.69 -12.31
N GLU A 251 -7.34 -10.54 -12.76
CA GLU A 251 -8.43 -10.45 -13.75
C GLU A 251 -8.05 -11.19 -15.05
N LEU A 252 -6.88 -10.90 -15.62
CA LEU A 252 -6.41 -11.52 -16.85
C LEU A 252 -6.29 -13.05 -16.73
N ALA A 253 -5.80 -13.54 -15.59
CA ALA A 253 -5.68 -14.97 -15.34
C ALA A 253 -7.05 -15.63 -15.14
N ALA A 254 -7.97 -14.98 -14.43
CA ALA A 254 -9.35 -15.45 -14.26
C ALA A 254 -10.08 -15.57 -15.60
N ASP A 255 -9.98 -14.57 -16.47
CA ASP A 255 -10.54 -14.59 -17.83
C ASP A 255 -9.97 -15.75 -18.68
N ALA A 256 -8.71 -16.13 -18.43
CA ALA A 256 -8.04 -17.23 -19.10
C ALA A 256 -8.27 -18.60 -18.43
N GLY A 257 -8.94 -18.66 -17.27
CA GLY A 257 -9.11 -19.89 -16.48
C GLY A 257 -7.82 -20.41 -15.84
N ILE A 258 -6.82 -19.54 -15.62
CA ILE A 258 -5.51 -19.88 -15.06
C ILE A 258 -5.45 -19.45 -13.59
N LYS A 259 -4.94 -20.32 -12.72
CA LYS A 259 -4.65 -19.96 -11.32
C LYS A 259 -3.20 -19.50 -11.15
N ILE A 260 -3.02 -18.29 -10.65
CA ILE A 260 -1.70 -17.67 -10.42
C ILE A 260 -1.43 -17.47 -8.93
N ARG A 261 -1.20 -18.57 -8.21
CA ARG A 261 -1.10 -18.60 -6.73
C ARG A 261 -0.11 -17.61 -6.12
N GLY A 262 1.04 -17.41 -6.76
CA GLY A 262 2.02 -16.43 -6.29
C GLY A 262 1.48 -15.00 -6.31
N ALA A 263 0.64 -14.67 -7.29
CA ALA A 263 0.03 -13.35 -7.41
C ALA A 263 -1.09 -13.16 -6.39
N GLU A 264 -1.89 -14.20 -6.16
CA GLU A 264 -2.92 -14.21 -5.10
C GLU A 264 -2.30 -13.94 -3.73
N LEU A 265 -1.20 -14.63 -3.39
CA LEU A 265 -0.47 -14.41 -2.15
C LEU A 265 0.09 -12.99 -2.06
N THR A 266 0.81 -12.54 -3.08
CA THR A 266 1.41 -11.19 -3.07
C THR A 266 0.34 -10.09 -3.02
N ALA A 267 -0.84 -10.28 -3.64
CA ALA A 267 -1.96 -9.36 -3.51
C ALA A 267 -2.49 -9.29 -2.07
N GLY A 268 -2.59 -10.43 -1.39
CA GLY A 268 -2.92 -10.48 0.05
C GLY A 268 -1.93 -9.68 0.90
N ILE A 269 -0.63 -9.89 0.69
CA ILE A 269 0.43 -9.17 1.41
C ILE A 269 0.38 -7.65 1.15
N LEU A 270 0.10 -7.23 -0.08
CA LEU A 270 -0.08 -5.81 -0.41
C LEU A 270 -1.32 -5.23 0.29
N GLN A 271 -2.41 -5.99 0.36
CA GLN A 271 -3.62 -5.58 1.08
C GLN A 271 -3.37 -5.46 2.58
N GLU A 272 -2.68 -6.42 3.21
CA GLU A 272 -2.30 -6.37 4.62
C GLU A 272 -1.48 -5.12 4.94
N ALA A 273 -0.53 -4.76 4.07
CA ALA A 273 0.25 -3.53 4.22
C ALA A 273 -0.61 -2.25 4.10
N ILE A 274 -1.62 -2.25 3.22
CA ILE A 274 -2.58 -1.14 3.10
C ILE A 274 -3.40 -1.03 4.38
N ASP A 275 -3.93 -2.15 4.88
CA ASP A 275 -4.74 -2.21 6.10
C ASP A 275 -3.93 -1.78 7.33
N ALA A 276 -2.62 -2.05 7.33
CA ALA A 276 -1.66 -1.55 8.31
C ALA A 276 -1.23 -0.07 8.11
N GLY A 277 -1.95 0.70 7.28
CA GLY A 277 -1.75 2.13 7.07
C GLY A 277 -0.63 2.51 6.10
N SER A 278 -0.07 1.56 5.34
CA SER A 278 1.03 1.82 4.37
C SER A 278 0.56 2.00 2.93
N GLY A 279 -0.70 2.36 2.70
CA GLY A 279 -1.28 2.48 1.35
C GLY A 279 -0.57 3.48 0.45
N GLY A 280 -0.27 4.68 0.96
CA GLY A 280 0.42 5.75 0.22
C GLY A 280 1.94 5.61 0.14
N ALA A 281 2.54 4.71 0.92
CA ALA A 281 3.98 4.50 0.97
C ALA A 281 4.47 3.73 -0.26
N TYR A 282 5.77 3.85 -0.57
CA TYR A 282 6.40 3.09 -1.64
C TYR A 282 6.25 1.58 -1.42
N PHE A 283 5.71 0.84 -2.41
CA PHE A 283 5.25 -0.54 -2.24
C PHE A 283 6.24 -1.56 -1.63
N PRO A 284 7.58 -1.45 -1.73
CA PRO A 284 8.48 -2.36 -1.01
C PRO A 284 8.37 -2.26 0.52
N VAL A 285 7.56 -1.32 1.04
CA VAL A 285 7.13 -1.22 2.45
C VAL A 285 6.51 -2.51 2.99
N ILE A 286 6.04 -3.42 2.13
CA ILE A 286 5.63 -4.78 2.55
C ILE A 286 6.72 -5.48 3.39
N ALA A 287 8.00 -5.15 3.17
CA ALA A 287 9.11 -5.68 3.97
C ALA A 287 9.04 -5.30 5.46
N ARG A 288 8.35 -4.21 5.83
CA ARG A 288 8.15 -3.82 7.24
C ARG A 288 7.12 -4.69 7.95
N HIS A 289 6.23 -5.32 7.19
CA HIS A 289 5.08 -6.06 7.71
C HIS A 289 5.34 -7.57 7.79
N LEU A 290 6.48 -8.05 7.27
CA LEU A 290 6.92 -9.46 7.38
C LEU A 290 7.57 -9.79 8.73
N ASP A 291 8.07 -8.77 9.42
CA ASP A 291 8.43 -8.88 10.82
C ASP A 291 7.13 -8.95 11.62
N GLY A 292 6.41 -10.08 11.53
CA GLY A 292 5.50 -10.49 12.60
C GLY A 292 6.29 -10.28 13.89
N GLY A 293 5.76 -9.42 14.77
CA GLY A 293 6.51 -8.59 15.71
C GLY A 293 7.69 -9.27 16.41
N GLU A 294 8.59 -8.47 16.98
CA GLU A 294 9.67 -9.00 17.83
C GLU A 294 9.17 -10.21 18.63
N PRO A 295 9.93 -11.34 18.69
CA PRO A 295 9.48 -12.53 19.40
C PRO A 295 8.95 -12.11 20.77
N ALA A 296 7.68 -12.42 21.05
CA ALA A 296 6.89 -11.89 22.16
C ALA A 296 7.74 -11.59 23.40
N MET A 297 8.12 -10.32 23.56
CA MET A 297 9.09 -9.95 24.59
C MET A 297 8.36 -9.90 25.93
N ILE A 298 8.71 -10.82 26.83
CA ILE A 298 8.22 -10.76 28.20
C ILE A 298 8.91 -9.61 28.92
N LYS A 299 8.19 -8.50 29.16
CA LYS A 299 8.68 -7.39 29.98
C LYS A 299 8.24 -7.59 31.43
N ARG A 300 9.20 -7.59 32.36
CA ARG A 300 8.95 -7.76 33.80
C ARG A 300 9.17 -6.45 34.53
N PHE A 301 8.19 -6.05 35.34
CA PHE A 301 8.30 -4.90 36.23
C PHE A 301 8.63 -5.40 37.64
N PRO A 302 9.77 -4.97 38.24
CA PRO A 302 10.19 -5.45 39.55
C PRO A 302 9.11 -5.30 40.62
N GLY A 303 8.88 -6.36 41.39
CA GLY A 303 8.01 -6.35 42.56
C GLY A 303 8.75 -5.99 43.85
N LEU A 304 8.11 -6.22 44.98
CA LEU A 304 8.68 -5.97 46.32
C LEU A 304 9.87 -6.89 46.65
N THR A 305 9.94 -8.07 46.04
CA THR A 305 11.01 -9.05 46.25
C THR A 305 11.67 -9.43 44.91
N PRO A 306 12.95 -9.83 44.89
CA PRO A 306 13.65 -10.23 43.66
C PRO A 306 13.00 -11.41 42.92
N THR A 307 12.23 -12.23 43.63
CA THR A 307 11.54 -13.42 43.09
C THR A 307 10.15 -13.12 42.52
N ARG A 308 9.66 -11.87 42.57
CA ARG A 308 8.29 -11.50 42.17
C ARG A 308 8.29 -10.26 41.27
N SER A 309 7.37 -10.24 40.31
CA SER A 309 7.08 -9.05 39.50
C SER A 309 5.77 -8.42 39.95
N ARG A 310 5.69 -7.08 39.98
CA ARG A 310 4.40 -6.40 40.22
C ARG A 310 3.50 -6.41 38.98
N ALA A 311 4.12 -6.48 37.81
CA ALA A 311 3.45 -6.67 36.54
C ALA A 311 4.34 -7.40 35.55
N VAL A 312 3.72 -8.14 34.65
CA VAL A 312 4.36 -8.81 33.51
C VAL A 312 3.58 -8.44 32.27
N VAL A 313 4.28 -8.07 31.20
CA VAL A 313 3.68 -7.81 29.89
C VAL A 313 4.18 -8.86 28.90
N HIS A 314 3.26 -9.46 28.17
CA HIS A 314 3.54 -10.35 27.05
C HIS A 314 2.65 -9.91 25.88
N ASP A 315 3.27 -9.42 24.82
CA ASP A 315 2.57 -8.71 23.73
C ASP A 315 1.69 -7.57 24.28
N ASP A 316 0.41 -7.57 23.91
CA ASP A 316 -0.59 -6.60 24.35
C ASP A 316 -1.34 -7.05 25.62
N LEU A 317 -0.84 -8.05 26.36
CA LEU A 317 -1.43 -8.49 27.63
C LEU A 317 -0.60 -8.03 28.82
N VAL A 318 -1.28 -7.44 29.80
CA VAL A 318 -0.74 -7.02 31.09
C VAL A 318 -1.29 -7.96 32.18
N PHE A 319 -0.38 -8.58 32.93
CA PHE A 319 -0.70 -9.42 34.09
C PHE A 319 -0.20 -8.72 35.35
N THR A 320 -1.07 -8.47 36.32
CA THR A 320 -0.70 -7.80 37.58
C THR A 320 -1.45 -8.37 38.77
N VAL A 321 -0.85 -8.24 39.95
CA VAL A 321 -1.40 -8.70 41.22
C VAL A 321 -1.13 -7.65 42.28
N ALA A 322 -2.08 -7.45 43.19
CA ALA A 322 -1.94 -6.52 44.29
C ALA A 322 -2.61 -6.98 45.58
N VAL A 323 -1.98 -6.60 46.68
CA VAL A 323 -2.52 -6.59 48.04
C VAL A 323 -2.43 -5.16 48.58
N ALA A 324 -3.06 -4.88 49.73
CA ALA A 324 -2.90 -3.59 50.40
C ALA A 324 -1.45 -3.44 50.91
N PRO A 325 -0.74 -2.32 50.63
CA PRO A 325 0.66 -2.13 51.02
C PRO A 325 0.86 -1.98 52.53
N ASP A 326 -0.15 -1.45 53.24
CA ASP A 326 -0.17 -1.27 54.69
C ASP A 326 -1.45 -1.90 55.27
N PRO A 327 -1.49 -3.23 55.43
CA PRO A 327 -2.68 -3.97 55.88
C PRO A 327 -2.90 -3.87 57.39
N VAL A 328 -2.73 -2.68 57.97
CA VAL A 328 -2.89 -2.43 59.42
C VAL A 328 -4.37 -2.47 59.83
N THR A 329 -5.28 -2.28 58.86
CA THR A 329 -6.73 -2.29 59.04
C THR A 329 -7.32 -3.68 58.85
N SER A 330 -8.27 -4.06 59.70
CA SER A 330 -9.09 -5.27 59.52
C SER A 330 -10.27 -5.06 58.56
N SER A 331 -10.44 -3.85 58.01
CA SER A 331 -11.51 -3.50 57.07
C SER A 331 -11.26 -4.12 55.69
N MET A 332 -12.20 -4.95 55.25
CA MET A 332 -12.16 -5.60 53.94
C MET A 332 -12.30 -4.57 52.83
N TYR A 333 -13.17 -3.56 53.04
CA TYR A 333 -13.34 -2.44 52.12
C TYR A 333 -12.03 -1.65 51.95
N GLU A 334 -11.37 -1.27 53.05
CA GLU A 334 -10.16 -0.45 52.96
C GLU A 334 -8.99 -1.21 52.34
N GLN A 335 -8.80 -2.49 52.67
CA GLN A 335 -7.77 -3.30 52.02
C GLN A 335 -8.07 -3.52 50.53
N SER A 336 -9.34 -3.75 50.17
CA SER A 336 -9.76 -3.87 48.76
C SER A 336 -9.47 -2.60 47.97
N ALA A 337 -9.88 -1.44 48.49
CA ALA A 337 -9.65 -0.15 47.85
C ALA A 337 -8.16 0.14 47.64
N LYS A 338 -7.32 -0.16 48.65
CA LYS A 338 -5.87 -0.01 48.55
C LYS A 338 -5.23 -0.98 47.54
N ALA A 339 -5.69 -2.22 47.47
CA ALA A 339 -5.23 -3.19 46.49
C ALA A 339 -5.60 -2.75 45.06
N LEU A 340 -6.83 -2.27 44.84
CA LEU A 340 -7.28 -1.76 43.54
C LEU A 340 -6.49 -0.53 43.08
N ALA A 341 -6.16 0.39 43.99
CA ALA A 341 -5.27 1.52 43.67
C ALA A 341 -3.87 1.05 43.21
N ARG A 342 -3.35 -0.06 43.76
CA ARG A 342 -2.08 -0.66 43.32
C ARG A 342 -2.18 -1.36 41.96
N ILE A 343 -3.36 -1.87 41.61
CA ILE A 343 -3.64 -2.35 40.25
C ILE A 343 -3.56 -1.17 39.27
N ASP A 344 -4.20 -0.03 39.56
CA ASP A 344 -4.14 1.16 38.68
C ASP A 344 -2.70 1.61 38.44
N GLU A 345 -1.88 1.70 39.48
CA GLU A 345 -0.46 2.04 39.33
C GLU A 345 0.28 1.05 38.41
N SER A 346 -0.01 -0.24 38.55
CA SER A 346 0.67 -1.30 37.79
C SER A 346 0.22 -1.33 36.34
N LEU A 347 -1.08 -1.09 36.07
CA LEU A 347 -1.61 -0.90 34.73
C LEU A 347 -1.00 0.34 34.07
N ALA A 348 -0.97 1.48 34.77
CA ALA A 348 -0.39 2.72 34.28
C ALA A 348 1.10 2.56 33.92
N LEU A 349 1.88 1.85 34.75
CA LEU A 349 3.29 1.51 34.45
C LEU A 349 3.46 0.70 33.16
N CYS A 350 2.44 -0.10 32.80
CA CYS A 350 2.43 -0.92 31.60
C CYS A 350 1.82 -0.20 30.39
N GLY A 351 1.29 1.02 30.57
CA GLY A 351 0.60 1.78 29.53
C GLY A 351 -0.85 1.34 29.29
N ALA A 352 -1.49 0.73 30.29
CA ALA A 352 -2.89 0.32 30.27
C ALA A 352 -3.67 1.03 31.40
N ASP A 353 -5.00 0.83 31.43
CA ASP A 353 -5.86 1.31 32.50
C ASP A 353 -7.03 0.34 32.74
N LYS A 354 -7.86 0.65 33.74
CA LYS A 354 -8.96 -0.21 34.18
C LYS A 354 -10.05 -0.46 33.12
N SER A 355 -10.19 0.40 32.10
CA SER A 355 -11.11 0.17 30.97
C SER A 355 -10.68 -0.99 30.07
N ARG A 356 -9.42 -1.41 30.18
CA ARG A 356 -8.82 -2.48 29.38
C ARG A 356 -8.74 -3.81 30.12
N ILE A 357 -9.32 -3.91 31.33
CA ILE A 357 -9.28 -5.16 32.09
C ILE A 357 -10.16 -6.20 31.40
N LEU A 358 -9.60 -7.39 31.17
CA LEU A 358 -10.27 -8.52 30.56
C LEU A 358 -10.83 -9.45 31.63
N SER A 359 -10.02 -9.74 32.65
CA SER A 359 -10.39 -10.62 33.74
C SER A 359 -9.79 -10.22 35.08
N ALA A 360 -10.50 -10.54 36.15
CA ALA A 360 -10.04 -10.36 37.52
C ALA A 360 -10.46 -11.55 38.42
N ILE A 361 -9.56 -11.96 39.30
CA ILE A 361 -9.84 -12.91 40.39
C ILE A 361 -9.54 -12.21 41.70
N VAL A 362 -10.55 -12.17 42.57
CA VAL A 362 -10.46 -11.55 43.90
C VAL A 362 -10.47 -12.64 44.97
N TYR A 363 -9.39 -12.75 45.73
CA TYR A 363 -9.26 -13.65 46.87
C TYR A 363 -9.53 -12.87 48.15
N ILE A 364 -10.39 -13.40 49.03
CA ILE A 364 -10.69 -12.81 50.34
C ILE A 364 -10.67 -13.85 51.45
N THR A 365 -10.27 -13.47 52.67
CA THR A 365 -10.19 -14.42 53.81
C THR A 365 -11.51 -14.80 54.44
N ASP A 366 -12.55 -13.99 54.22
CA ASP A 366 -13.88 -14.24 54.74
C ASP A 366 -14.93 -13.90 53.68
N ILE A 367 -15.49 -14.95 53.07
CA ILE A 367 -16.50 -14.82 52.02
C ILE A 367 -17.79 -14.16 52.52
N THR A 368 -18.07 -14.22 53.83
CA THR A 368 -19.24 -13.56 54.41
C THR A 368 -19.12 -12.03 54.35
N ARG A 369 -17.89 -11.51 54.25
CA ARG A 369 -17.57 -10.08 54.11
C ARG A 369 -17.45 -9.61 52.66
N LYS A 370 -17.85 -10.43 51.69
CA LYS A 370 -17.82 -10.11 50.24
C LYS A 370 -18.49 -8.77 49.90
N ALA A 371 -19.53 -8.37 50.64
CA ALA A 371 -20.22 -7.10 50.40
C ALA A 371 -19.32 -5.88 50.56
N GLU A 372 -18.40 -5.90 51.54
CA GLU A 372 -17.42 -4.82 51.75
C GLU A 372 -16.43 -4.72 50.57
N MET A 373 -15.94 -5.87 50.08
CA MET A 373 -15.07 -5.92 48.90
C MET A 373 -15.81 -5.48 47.63
N ASN A 374 -17.03 -5.96 47.42
CA ASN A 374 -17.86 -5.59 46.27
C ASN A 374 -18.07 -4.09 46.21
N ARG A 375 -18.33 -3.45 47.35
CA ARG A 375 -18.46 -2.00 47.41
C ARG A 375 -17.20 -1.29 46.89
N ALA A 376 -16.02 -1.69 47.35
CA ALA A 376 -14.76 -1.11 46.87
C ALA A 376 -14.55 -1.34 45.36
N TRP A 377 -14.92 -2.52 44.86
CA TRP A 377 -14.86 -2.85 43.44
C TRP A 377 -15.81 -1.98 42.61
N ASP A 378 -17.07 -1.89 43.01
CA ASP A 378 -18.12 -1.18 42.26
C ASP A 378 -17.83 0.33 42.20
N GLU A 379 -17.21 0.89 43.25
CA GLU A 379 -16.73 2.27 43.27
C GLU A 379 -15.51 2.51 42.35
N TRP A 380 -14.72 1.46 42.08
CA TRP A 380 -13.46 1.56 41.33
C TRP A 380 -13.57 1.20 39.85
N VAL A 381 -14.33 0.16 39.49
CA VAL A 381 -14.35 -0.43 38.14
C VAL A 381 -14.87 0.54 37.08
N ASP A 382 -14.40 0.41 35.83
CA ASP A 382 -15.03 1.06 34.69
C ASP A 382 -16.34 0.34 34.34
N ALA A 383 -17.47 0.93 34.71
CA ALA A 383 -18.79 0.37 34.45
C ALA A 383 -19.16 0.31 32.96
N ALA A 384 -18.50 1.10 32.09
CA ALA A 384 -18.71 1.03 30.65
C ALA A 384 -18.02 -0.18 30.01
N ASN A 385 -16.96 -0.69 30.65
CA ASN A 385 -16.13 -1.80 30.16
C ASN A 385 -15.91 -2.84 31.26
N PRO A 386 -16.96 -3.52 31.76
CA PRO A 386 -16.84 -4.43 32.89
C PRO A 386 -16.04 -5.69 32.52
N PRO A 387 -15.07 -6.12 33.35
CA PRO A 387 -14.30 -7.32 33.09
C PRO A 387 -15.03 -8.59 33.54
N MET A 388 -14.56 -9.74 33.07
CA MET A 388 -14.91 -11.03 33.69
C MET A 388 -14.35 -11.06 35.13
N ARG A 389 -15.19 -11.31 36.14
CA ARG A 389 -14.73 -11.32 37.54
C ARG A 389 -15.19 -12.54 38.32
N ALA A 390 -14.27 -13.17 39.05
CA ALA A 390 -14.56 -14.16 40.08
C ALA A 390 -14.12 -13.66 41.47
N CYS A 391 -14.83 -14.05 42.52
CA CYS A 391 -14.43 -13.81 43.91
C CYS A 391 -14.49 -15.11 44.70
N ILE A 392 -13.39 -15.43 45.40
CA ILE A 392 -13.15 -16.73 46.03
C ILE A 392 -12.72 -16.52 47.49
N GLY A 393 -13.31 -17.28 48.42
CA GLY A 393 -12.89 -17.32 49.82
C GLY A 393 -11.72 -18.27 50.02
N VAL A 394 -10.60 -17.82 50.59
CA VAL A 394 -9.36 -18.60 50.79
C VAL A 394 -8.58 -18.10 52.01
N ASP A 395 -7.70 -18.90 52.59
CA ASP A 395 -6.73 -18.39 53.56
C ASP A 395 -5.63 -17.57 52.87
N LEU A 396 -5.29 -16.40 53.42
CA LEU A 396 -4.20 -15.52 52.97
C LEU A 396 -3.19 -15.28 54.10
N GLU A 397 -1.95 -14.92 53.75
CA GLU A 397 -0.89 -14.60 54.72
C GLU A 397 -1.23 -13.32 55.53
N PRO A 398 -1.39 -13.39 56.86
CA PRO A 398 -1.64 -12.21 57.68
C PRO A 398 -0.52 -11.16 57.52
N PRO A 399 -0.86 -9.85 57.49
CA PRO A 399 -2.15 -9.25 57.83
C PRO A 399 -3.12 -9.08 56.65
N HIS A 400 -2.80 -9.63 55.48
CA HIS A 400 -3.60 -9.42 54.27
C HIS A 400 -4.90 -10.23 54.32
N ILE A 401 -6.01 -9.57 53.99
CA ILE A 401 -7.33 -10.21 53.90
C ILE A 401 -7.94 -10.13 52.49
N VAL A 402 -7.26 -9.46 51.56
CA VAL A 402 -7.64 -9.33 50.14
C VAL A 402 -6.38 -9.44 49.25
N GLU A 403 -6.47 -10.22 48.18
CA GLU A 403 -5.51 -10.23 47.07
C GLU A 403 -6.26 -10.22 45.73
N ILE A 404 -5.83 -9.38 44.79
CA ILE A 404 -6.51 -9.17 43.52
C ILE A 404 -5.54 -9.45 42.37
N VAL A 405 -5.91 -10.36 41.48
CA VAL A 405 -5.15 -10.69 40.26
C VAL A 405 -5.93 -10.18 39.05
N VAL A 406 -5.25 -9.48 38.14
CA VAL A 406 -5.84 -8.83 36.96
C VAL A 406 -5.08 -9.17 35.70
N THR A 407 -5.82 -9.47 34.64
CA THR A 407 -5.31 -9.49 33.26
C THR A 407 -5.99 -8.39 32.46
N ALA A 408 -5.23 -7.55 31.78
CA ALA A 408 -5.72 -6.45 30.96
C ALA A 408 -5.08 -6.46 29.57
N ALA A 409 -5.75 -5.85 28.60
CA ALA A 409 -5.16 -5.50 27.32
C ALA A 409 -4.38 -4.18 27.45
N LYS A 410 -3.35 -4.00 26.62
CA LYS A 410 -2.62 -2.74 26.50
C LYS A 410 -3.35 -1.75 25.60
#